data_AF-A0A2S8GKA2-F1
#
_entry.id   AF-A0A2S8GKA2-F1
#
_cell.length_a   1.000
_cell.length_b   1.000
_cell.length_c   1.000
_cell.angle_alpha   90.00
_cell.angle_beta   90.00
_cell.angle_gamma   90.00
#
_symmetry.space_group_name_H-M   'P 1'
#
loop_
_entity.id
_entity.type
_entity.pdbx_description
1 polymer ?
#
loop_
_entity_poly.entity_id
_entity_poly.type
_entity_poly.pdbx_seq_one_letter_code
_entity_poly.pdbx_strand_id
1 'polypeptide(L)'
;MMVGGLRSHPPLCETSKTTSPIPANIVPCPPELLPEENATMLRLVCCVGLLLSIATISFAEEETKLNDPPKGFKLLFNGKDLTGWKGLVANPKARAEMSKEELAAAQAKADESMRAHWKAEDGILVFDGKGQSLCTAKDYADFEMYVDFKIKKAGDSGIYLRGSPQVQIWDPTNLGPNPKGVGSGGLYNNKENPSEPIANADKPVGEWNTFFIRMVGDRVTVKLNGELVTDDVVLENYWERDKPIYRTGQIELQNHGNTLYFRNIYIRELVTPEQLEKMEDAMPEEARVQPEKPEDVLVFIRYDGFRHSSIPVGAVAVQMLGEKTGAYSARITNDLTMLAPETLNNYNAVVMVNTTGEWIKPRPEDLKKLAAAGQEMTAEEAEAMFKKSLLEFVSNGNGLVGFHAASDANYQWPEFGKMIGGYFHGHPWHENVGIKVDDPDHPLMAAFGGEGFNVVDEIYQFRDPYSRDALHVLLSLDVEKTNMEKRGIHRTDGDFAVSWVRPWGKGRVFYSSLGHREEIYWNPQILKFYLDGIQFSLGDLDGPTAPSTAETAQN
;
A
#
# COMPACT_ATOMS: atom_id res chain seq x y z
N MET A 1 -30.53 -17.74 -60.72
CA MET A 1 -29.99 -17.01 -61.89
C MET A 1 -28.66 -16.42 -61.43
N MET A 2 -27.45 -16.85 -61.81
CA MET A 2 -26.81 -17.22 -63.11
C MET A 2 -26.37 -16.02 -63.98
N VAL A 3 -25.03 -15.83 -64.07
CA VAL A 3 -24.21 -15.19 -65.15
C VAL A 3 -24.37 -13.67 -65.38
N GLY A 4 -23.36 -12.85 -65.74
CA GLY A 4 -21.88 -13.03 -65.82
C GLY A 4 -21.17 -12.21 -66.95
N GLY A 5 -19.93 -11.73 -66.72
CA GLY A 5 -18.95 -11.22 -67.72
C GLY A 5 -19.09 -9.76 -68.21
N LEU A 6 -18.12 -9.12 -68.91
CA LEU A 6 -16.69 -9.41 -69.23
C LEU A 6 -15.99 -8.21 -69.97
N ARG A 7 -14.77 -7.78 -69.55
CA ARG A 7 -13.68 -7.07 -70.33
C ARG A 7 -14.00 -5.66 -70.95
N SER A 8 -13.06 -4.79 -71.41
CA SER A 8 -11.67 -4.94 -71.93
C SER A 8 -10.72 -3.71 -71.79
N HIS A 9 -9.39 -3.95 -71.93
CA HIS A 9 -8.21 -3.01 -72.03
C HIS A 9 -8.10 -2.25 -73.39
N PRO A 10 -6.95 -1.66 -73.90
CA PRO A 10 -5.57 -1.32 -73.40
C PRO A 10 -5.20 0.19 -73.71
N PRO A 11 -3.95 0.72 -73.97
CA PRO A 11 -2.55 0.23 -73.93
C PRO A 11 -1.53 1.19 -73.19
N LEU A 12 -0.34 1.49 -73.78
CA LEU A 12 0.91 2.07 -73.19
C LEU A 12 1.82 2.82 -74.23
N CYS A 13 2.88 3.49 -73.73
CA CYS A 13 4.25 3.70 -74.31
C CYS A 13 4.67 4.89 -75.24
N GLU A 14 5.75 5.61 -74.83
CA GLU A 14 6.97 6.04 -75.61
C GLU A 14 6.90 7.16 -76.71
N THR A 15 7.99 7.82 -77.22
CA THR A 15 9.46 7.86 -76.92
C THR A 15 10.16 9.21 -77.30
N SER A 16 11.21 9.63 -76.55
CA SER A 16 12.45 10.40 -76.93
C SER A 16 12.48 11.65 -77.87
N LYS A 17 13.26 12.71 -77.51
CA LYS A 17 14.48 13.23 -78.23
C LYS A 17 15.01 14.64 -77.80
N THR A 18 16.34 14.73 -77.51
CA THR A 18 17.38 15.77 -77.85
C THR A 18 17.05 17.30 -77.87
N THR A 19 17.89 18.28 -77.45
CA THR A 19 19.37 18.48 -77.49
C THR A 19 19.93 19.43 -76.39
N SER A 20 21.24 19.38 -76.11
CA SER A 20 22.02 20.23 -75.17
C SER A 20 22.27 21.70 -75.63
N PRO A 21 22.93 22.57 -74.80
CA PRO A 21 24.40 22.62 -74.77
C PRO A 21 25.09 22.74 -73.37
N ILE A 22 26.43 22.68 -73.42
CA ILE A 22 27.48 22.53 -72.39
C ILE A 22 28.14 23.92 -72.13
N PRO A 23 28.71 24.28 -70.93
CA PRO A 23 30.00 23.70 -70.49
C PRO A 23 30.31 23.51 -68.98
N ALA A 24 30.91 22.34 -68.72
CA ALA A 24 32.17 22.05 -68.00
C ALA A 24 32.51 22.72 -66.65
N ASN A 25 32.65 21.89 -65.60
CA ASN A 25 33.96 21.36 -65.17
C ASN A 25 33.74 20.12 -64.26
N ILE A 26 34.07 18.91 -64.74
CA ILE A 26 35.25 18.09 -64.36
C ILE A 26 35.25 17.62 -62.89
N VAL A 27 34.92 16.33 -62.73
CA VAL A 27 35.13 15.46 -61.55
C VAL A 27 36.34 14.53 -61.89
N PRO A 28 36.90 13.72 -60.95
CA PRO A 28 36.32 12.37 -60.74
C PRO A 28 36.42 11.79 -59.30
N CYS A 29 35.72 10.68 -59.11
CA CYS A 29 35.72 9.79 -57.92
C CYS A 29 36.62 8.52 -58.19
N PRO A 30 36.73 7.51 -57.29
CA PRO A 30 37.70 6.37 -57.37
C PRO A 30 37.15 5.13 -58.14
N PRO A 31 37.83 3.94 -58.14
CA PRO A 31 37.63 2.96 -57.05
C PRO A 31 38.87 2.07 -56.67
N GLU A 32 38.74 1.38 -55.53
CA GLU A 32 39.11 -0.04 -55.20
C GLU A 32 40.47 -0.73 -55.49
N LEU A 33 40.84 -1.57 -54.50
CA LEU A 33 41.49 -2.91 -54.55
C LEU A 33 43.02 -3.06 -54.74
N LEU A 34 43.52 -4.16 -54.12
CA LEU A 34 44.94 -4.51 -53.84
C LEU A 34 45.69 -5.08 -55.07
N PRO A 35 47.05 -5.11 -55.07
CA PRO A 35 47.76 -6.30 -54.56
C PRO A 35 49.15 -6.07 -53.90
N GLU A 36 49.72 -7.20 -53.45
CA GLU A 36 51.11 -7.62 -53.11
C GLU A 36 52.32 -6.82 -53.73
N GLU A 37 53.58 -6.89 -53.25
CA GLU A 37 54.30 -7.95 -52.49
C GLU A 37 55.61 -7.45 -51.77
N ASN A 38 56.00 -8.16 -50.69
CA ASN A 38 57.35 -8.53 -50.21
C ASN A 38 58.61 -7.60 -50.23
N ALA A 39 59.27 -7.49 -49.06
CA ALA A 39 60.72 -7.74 -48.90
C ALA A 39 61.16 -8.04 -47.43
N THR A 40 61.43 -9.33 -47.12
CA THR A 40 62.53 -9.88 -46.25
C THR A 40 62.84 -9.27 -44.85
N MET A 41 63.06 -10.03 -43.74
CA MET A 41 63.36 -11.46 -43.56
C MET A 41 63.18 -11.93 -42.08
N LEU A 42 62.90 -13.24 -41.89
CA LEU A 42 63.43 -14.14 -40.83
C LEU A 42 62.66 -14.46 -39.50
N ARG A 43 61.96 -15.62 -39.54
CA ARG A 43 61.82 -16.71 -38.51
C ARG A 43 60.87 -16.59 -37.28
N LEU A 44 59.68 -17.19 -37.49
CA LEU A 44 59.03 -18.31 -36.77
C LEU A 44 59.21 -18.55 -35.23
N VAL A 45 58.03 -18.68 -34.58
CA VAL A 45 57.63 -19.57 -33.45
C VAL A 45 58.26 -19.35 -32.06
N CYS A 46 57.43 -18.85 -31.11
CA CYS A 46 57.00 -19.65 -29.95
C CYS A 46 55.81 -19.04 -29.18
N CYS A 47 55.06 -19.91 -28.52
CA CYS A 47 53.77 -19.72 -27.85
C CYS A 47 53.64 -18.55 -26.85
N VAL A 48 52.48 -17.88 -26.87
CA VAL A 48 51.84 -17.30 -25.66
C VAL A 48 50.35 -17.65 -25.70
N GLY A 49 49.85 -18.33 -24.68
CA GLY A 49 48.43 -18.67 -24.57
C GLY A 49 47.62 -17.46 -24.12
N LEU A 50 46.53 -17.16 -24.83
CA LEU A 50 45.60 -16.10 -24.44
C LEU A 50 44.64 -16.64 -23.37
N LEU A 51 44.87 -16.28 -22.11
CA LEU A 51 43.93 -16.54 -21.02
C LEU A 51 42.67 -15.71 -21.23
N LEU A 52 41.55 -16.38 -21.54
CA LEU A 52 40.21 -15.80 -21.45
C LEU A 52 39.86 -15.56 -19.98
N SER A 53 40.21 -14.38 -19.48
CA SER A 53 39.73 -13.88 -18.19
C SER A 53 38.26 -13.49 -18.33
N ILE A 54 37.36 -14.44 -18.03
CA ILE A 54 35.96 -14.13 -17.72
C ILE A 54 36.01 -13.30 -16.44
N ALA A 55 35.81 -11.98 -16.57
CA ALA A 55 35.64 -11.10 -15.43
C ALA A 55 34.30 -11.43 -14.77
N THR A 56 34.34 -12.26 -13.73
CA THR A 56 33.22 -12.43 -12.81
C THR A 56 32.97 -11.08 -12.14
N ILE A 57 31.92 -10.38 -12.56
CA ILE A 57 31.36 -9.27 -11.80
C ILE A 57 30.75 -9.89 -10.55
N SER A 58 31.57 -10.04 -9.51
CA SER A 58 31.07 -10.28 -8.17
C SER A 58 30.30 -9.03 -7.76
N PHE A 59 28.97 -9.12 -7.75
CA PHE A 59 28.17 -8.25 -6.91
C PHE A 59 28.62 -8.52 -5.48
N ALA A 60 29.42 -7.62 -4.92
CA ALA A 60 29.61 -7.59 -3.49
C ALA A 60 28.23 -7.28 -2.90
N GLU A 61 27.65 -8.23 -2.15
CA GLU A 61 26.57 -7.88 -1.24
C GLU A 61 27.09 -6.75 -0.35
N GLU A 62 26.38 -5.64 -0.34
CA GLU A 62 26.69 -4.53 0.55
C GLU A 62 26.47 -5.06 1.97
N GLU A 63 27.55 -5.33 2.72
CA GLU A 63 27.46 -5.85 4.09
C GLU A 63 26.70 -4.84 4.96
N THR A 64 25.39 -5.06 5.07
CA THR A 64 24.51 -4.21 5.88
C THR A 64 25.06 -4.16 7.30
N LYS A 65 25.45 -2.97 7.72
CA LYS A 65 26.12 -2.77 8.99
C LYS A 65 25.19 -3.19 10.13
N LEU A 66 25.76 -3.86 11.14
CA LEU A 66 25.01 -4.31 12.31
C LEU A 66 24.31 -3.12 13.01
N ASN A 67 23.00 -3.24 13.20
CA ASN A 67 22.10 -2.19 13.70
C ASN A 67 22.15 -0.90 12.88
N ASP A 68 22.11 -1.02 11.55
CA ASP A 68 21.89 0.06 10.59
C ASP A 68 20.53 -0.14 9.88
N PRO A 69 19.51 0.70 10.15
CA PRO A 69 18.14 0.44 9.70
C PRO A 69 17.95 0.74 8.20
N PRO A 70 17.17 -0.06 7.46
CA PRO A 70 16.84 0.21 6.07
C PRO A 70 16.00 1.49 5.95
N LYS A 71 16.02 2.12 4.76
CA LYS A 71 15.37 3.40 4.50
C LYS A 71 13.90 3.42 4.95
N GLY A 72 13.58 4.37 5.84
CA GLY A 72 12.23 4.57 6.38
C GLY A 72 11.92 3.76 7.65
N PHE A 73 12.84 2.91 8.12
CA PHE A 73 12.75 2.27 9.44
C PHE A 73 13.62 3.02 10.46
N LYS A 74 13.29 2.85 11.74
CA LYS A 74 14.02 3.36 12.90
C LYS A 74 14.56 2.18 13.72
N LEU A 75 15.65 2.40 14.47
CA LEU A 75 16.12 1.43 15.46
C LEU A 75 15.09 1.27 16.58
N LEU A 76 14.64 0.03 16.82
CA LEU A 76 13.91 -0.36 18.03
C LEU A 76 14.88 -0.89 19.10
N PHE A 77 15.92 -1.60 18.69
CA PHE A 77 17.10 -1.87 19.51
C PHE A 77 18.26 -0.95 19.10
N ASN A 78 18.85 -0.25 20.07
CA ASN A 78 19.89 0.76 19.82
C ASN A 78 21.31 0.18 19.61
N GLY A 79 21.47 -1.15 19.69
CA GLY A 79 22.77 -1.82 19.53
C GLY A 79 23.74 -1.67 20.70
N LYS A 80 23.32 -1.12 21.85
CA LYS A 80 24.22 -0.74 22.97
C LYS A 80 23.74 -1.15 24.35
N ASP A 81 22.47 -0.96 24.64
CA ASP A 81 21.89 -1.16 25.97
C ASP A 81 20.36 -1.41 25.90
N LEU A 82 19.71 -1.53 27.05
CA LEU A 82 18.26 -1.78 27.16
C LEU A 82 17.41 -0.49 27.15
N THR A 83 17.96 0.66 26.73
CA THR A 83 17.16 1.90 26.59
C THR A 83 16.05 1.69 25.56
N GLY A 84 14.81 2.04 25.95
CA GLY A 84 13.62 1.76 25.15
C GLY A 84 12.97 0.40 25.43
N TRP A 85 13.52 -0.39 26.36
CA TRP A 85 12.97 -1.68 26.78
C TRP A 85 12.63 -1.69 28.29
N LYS A 86 11.69 -2.55 28.67
CA LYS A 86 11.21 -2.78 30.04
C LYS A 86 10.94 -4.27 30.27
N GLY A 87 10.86 -4.71 31.53
CA GLY A 87 10.47 -6.07 31.87
C GLY A 87 8.97 -6.31 31.67
N LEU A 88 8.57 -7.54 31.36
CA LEU A 88 7.15 -7.91 31.25
C LEU A 88 6.42 -7.84 32.60
N VAL A 89 5.34 -7.05 32.67
CA VAL A 89 4.38 -7.03 33.79
C VAL A 89 3.04 -7.60 33.33
N ALA A 90 2.79 -8.88 33.64
CA ALA A 90 1.53 -9.58 33.38
C ALA A 90 1.05 -9.54 31.90
N ASN A 91 -0.10 -10.17 31.62
CA ASN A 91 -0.77 -10.02 30.33
C ASN A 91 -1.49 -8.65 30.22
N PRO A 92 -1.85 -8.18 29.01
CA PRO A 92 -2.44 -6.85 28.81
C PRO A 92 -3.69 -6.60 29.66
N LYS A 93 -4.61 -7.57 29.76
CA LYS A 93 -5.83 -7.46 30.57
C LYS A 93 -5.52 -7.22 32.04
N ALA A 94 -4.73 -8.12 32.66
CA ALA A 94 -4.37 -8.01 34.06
C ALA A 94 -3.56 -6.74 34.38
N ARG A 95 -2.82 -6.21 33.38
CA ARG A 95 -2.06 -4.96 33.50
C ARG A 95 -2.96 -3.72 33.43
N ALA A 96 -3.99 -3.74 32.58
CA ALA A 96 -4.97 -2.66 32.46
C ALA A 96 -5.86 -2.52 33.72
N GLU A 97 -6.02 -3.60 34.49
CA GLU A 97 -6.75 -3.63 35.75
C GLU A 97 -5.93 -3.09 36.96
N MET A 98 -4.63 -2.84 36.81
CA MET A 98 -3.77 -2.33 37.91
C MET A 98 -3.91 -0.82 38.13
N SER A 99 -3.84 -0.39 39.39
CA SER A 99 -3.59 1.03 39.70
C SER A 99 -2.20 1.49 39.22
N LYS A 100 -1.99 2.80 39.10
CA LYS A 100 -0.70 3.37 38.67
C LYS A 100 0.43 3.00 39.63
N GLU A 101 0.12 2.96 40.93
CA GLU A 101 1.03 2.62 42.02
C GLU A 101 1.41 1.13 42.01
N GLU A 102 0.44 0.24 41.82
CA GLU A 102 0.67 -1.21 41.69
C GLU A 102 1.48 -1.54 40.43
N LEU A 103 1.11 -0.94 39.28
CA LEU A 103 1.83 -1.11 38.03
C LEU A 103 3.28 -0.62 38.14
N ALA A 104 3.52 0.55 38.74
CA ALA A 104 4.88 1.05 38.97
C ALA A 104 5.70 0.12 39.88
N ALA A 105 5.11 -0.41 40.97
CA ALA A 105 5.77 -1.35 41.87
C ALA A 105 6.04 -2.72 41.22
N ALA A 106 5.16 -3.19 40.34
CA ALA A 106 5.35 -4.40 39.55
C ALA A 106 6.43 -4.21 38.46
N GLN A 107 6.41 -3.05 37.77
CA GLN A 107 7.38 -2.70 36.73
C GLN A 107 8.80 -2.62 37.30
N ALA A 108 8.99 -2.02 38.48
CA ALA A 108 10.30 -1.96 39.12
C ALA A 108 10.92 -3.37 39.34
N LYS A 109 10.11 -4.35 39.74
CA LYS A 109 10.53 -5.76 39.91
C LYS A 109 10.77 -6.46 38.57
N ALA A 110 9.90 -6.24 37.59
CA ALA A 110 10.06 -6.79 36.24
C ALA A 110 11.35 -6.27 35.58
N ASP A 111 11.66 -4.98 35.75
CA ASP A 111 12.88 -4.35 35.24
C ASP A 111 14.15 -4.83 35.96
N GLU A 112 14.07 -5.18 37.24
CA GLU A 112 15.17 -5.84 37.96
C GLU A 112 15.46 -7.23 37.37
N SER A 113 14.41 -8.05 37.19
CA SER A 113 14.54 -9.35 36.51
C SER A 113 15.04 -9.23 35.07
N MET A 114 14.57 -8.21 34.34
CA MET A 114 15.06 -7.89 33.00
C MET A 114 16.56 -7.61 33.00
N ARG A 115 17.05 -6.67 33.83
CA ARG A 115 18.48 -6.31 33.91
C ARG A 115 19.38 -7.46 34.38
N ALA A 116 18.83 -8.45 35.08
CA ALA A 116 19.58 -9.63 35.51
C ALA A 116 19.82 -10.64 34.38
N HIS A 117 18.93 -10.72 33.38
CA HIS A 117 18.87 -11.83 32.42
C HIS A 117 18.89 -11.45 30.94
N TRP A 118 18.57 -10.19 30.62
CA TRP A 118 18.74 -9.60 29.30
C TRP A 118 19.94 -8.68 29.29
N LYS A 119 20.72 -8.74 28.21
CA LYS A 119 21.90 -7.91 28.01
C LYS A 119 22.02 -7.45 26.57
N ALA A 120 22.63 -6.29 26.37
CA ALA A 120 23.17 -5.88 25.08
C ALA A 120 24.69 -6.12 25.10
N GLU A 121 25.17 -7.02 24.25
CA GLU A 121 26.59 -7.36 24.13
C GLU A 121 26.94 -7.37 22.62
N ASP A 122 27.98 -6.66 22.21
CA ASP A 122 28.47 -6.57 20.81
C ASP A 122 27.39 -6.30 19.74
N GLY A 123 26.41 -5.44 20.06
CA GLY A 123 25.32 -5.11 19.14
C GLY A 123 24.24 -6.18 19.02
N ILE A 124 24.16 -7.11 19.97
CA ILE A 124 23.17 -8.19 20.05
C ILE A 124 22.45 -8.12 21.41
N LEU A 125 21.12 -8.26 21.41
CA LEU A 125 20.34 -8.58 22.61
C LEU A 125 20.46 -10.08 22.90
N VAL A 126 20.94 -10.42 24.09
CA VAL A 126 21.15 -11.79 24.57
C VAL A 126 20.25 -12.04 25.76
N PHE A 127 19.50 -13.14 25.71
CA PHE A 127 18.74 -13.67 26.85
C PHE A 127 19.44 -14.90 27.41
N ASP A 128 19.69 -14.95 28.72
CA ASP A 128 20.44 -16.06 29.34
C ASP A 128 19.62 -17.36 29.52
N GLY A 129 18.29 -17.30 29.34
CA GLY A 129 17.35 -18.40 29.54
C GLY A 129 16.59 -18.38 30.87
N LYS A 130 16.71 -17.32 31.69
CA LYS A 130 16.06 -17.19 33.00
C LYS A 130 15.32 -15.86 33.10
N GLY A 131 14.38 -15.73 34.04
CA GLY A 131 13.60 -14.49 34.18
C GLY A 131 12.37 -14.48 33.26
N GLN A 132 12.12 -13.36 32.58
CA GLN A 132 10.88 -13.07 31.84
C GLN A 132 11.15 -12.41 30.47
N SER A 133 10.12 -12.24 29.64
CA SER A 133 10.20 -11.62 28.31
C SER A 133 10.66 -10.16 28.35
N LEU A 134 11.34 -9.70 27.29
CA LEU A 134 11.73 -8.30 27.11
C LEU A 134 10.63 -7.57 26.33
N CYS A 135 10.19 -6.41 26.82
CA CYS A 135 9.09 -5.66 26.22
C CYS A 135 9.54 -4.27 25.78
N THR A 136 8.97 -3.74 24.69
CA THR A 136 9.18 -2.33 24.34
C THR A 136 8.62 -1.43 25.44
N ALA A 137 9.34 -0.37 25.78
CA ALA A 137 8.88 0.58 26.79
C ALA A 137 7.63 1.35 26.32
N LYS A 138 7.63 1.73 25.03
CA LYS A 138 6.51 2.33 24.29
C LYS A 138 5.56 1.25 23.75
N ASP A 139 4.28 1.59 23.65
CA ASP A 139 3.24 0.85 22.93
C ASP A 139 3.14 1.29 21.46
N TYR A 140 2.79 0.37 20.57
CA TYR A 140 2.72 0.58 19.12
C TYR A 140 1.33 0.24 18.59
N ALA A 141 0.90 0.99 17.57
CA ALA A 141 -0.32 0.72 16.79
C ALA A 141 0.03 -0.12 15.56
N ASP A 142 -0.27 0.35 14.35
CA ASP A 142 0.08 -0.35 13.10
C ASP A 142 1.55 -0.14 12.74
N PHE A 143 2.26 -1.21 12.36
CA PHE A 143 3.68 -1.14 12.07
C PHE A 143 4.15 -2.21 11.09
N GLU A 144 5.32 -1.94 10.51
CA GLU A 144 6.19 -2.95 9.91
C GLU A 144 7.47 -3.03 10.75
N MET A 145 7.99 -4.23 10.97
CA MET A 145 9.25 -4.43 11.68
C MET A 145 10.13 -5.47 11.01
N TYR A 146 11.44 -5.27 11.14
CA TYR A 146 12.43 -6.30 10.92
C TYR A 146 12.97 -6.77 12.27
N VAL A 147 13.26 -8.06 12.39
CA VAL A 147 13.99 -8.62 13.53
C VAL A 147 14.84 -9.80 13.07
N ASP A 148 16.14 -9.70 13.31
CA ASP A 148 17.02 -10.86 13.22
C ASP A 148 16.95 -11.63 14.54
N PHE A 149 16.71 -12.94 14.45
CA PHE A 149 16.74 -13.85 15.59
C PHE A 149 17.68 -15.03 15.34
N LYS A 150 18.19 -15.60 16.42
CA LYS A 150 18.93 -16.86 16.43
C LYS A 150 18.63 -17.62 17.71
N ILE A 151 18.45 -18.94 17.55
CA ILE A 151 18.18 -19.87 18.64
C ILE A 151 19.24 -20.97 18.72
N LYS A 152 19.31 -21.65 19.86
CA LYS A 152 20.01 -22.94 20.02
C LYS A 152 19.06 -24.10 19.69
N LYS A 153 19.60 -25.32 19.61
CA LYS A 153 18.81 -26.55 19.42
C LYS A 153 17.74 -26.69 20.50
N ALA A 154 16.56 -27.17 20.12
CA ALA A 154 15.37 -27.21 20.98
C ALA A 154 14.89 -25.82 21.43
N GLY A 155 15.22 -24.76 20.69
CA GLY A 155 14.73 -23.42 21.00
C GLY A 155 13.24 -23.26 20.69
N ASP A 156 12.58 -22.45 21.51
CA ASP A 156 11.19 -22.00 21.41
C ASP A 156 11.14 -20.53 21.86
N SER A 157 10.37 -19.67 21.20
CA SER A 157 10.23 -18.23 21.45
C SER A 157 9.16 -17.67 20.50
N GLY A 158 9.02 -16.35 20.47
CA GLY A 158 8.21 -15.66 19.50
C GLY A 158 8.26 -14.15 19.69
N ILE A 159 7.62 -13.44 18.76
CA ILE A 159 7.44 -12.00 18.82
C ILE A 159 5.95 -11.74 19.10
N TYR A 160 5.62 -11.32 20.32
CA TYR A 160 4.25 -10.93 20.68
C TYR A 160 3.94 -9.56 20.09
N LEU A 161 2.79 -9.45 19.43
CA LEU A 161 2.35 -8.22 18.80
C LEU A 161 1.27 -7.57 19.68
N ARG A 162 1.55 -6.35 20.16
CA ARG A 162 0.70 -5.58 21.08
C ARG A 162 0.34 -6.33 22.38
N GLY A 163 1.28 -7.11 22.91
CA GLY A 163 1.11 -7.97 24.08
C GLY A 163 0.13 -9.13 23.92
N SER A 164 -0.48 -9.28 22.74
CA SER A 164 -1.24 -10.46 22.33
C SER A 164 -0.33 -11.42 21.52
N PRO A 165 -0.79 -12.61 21.09
CA PRO A 165 0.09 -13.76 20.92
C PRO A 165 1.12 -13.64 19.79
N GLN A 166 2.04 -14.62 19.77
CA GLN A 166 3.26 -14.55 18.99
C GLN A 166 3.16 -14.92 17.50
N VAL A 167 3.99 -14.24 16.72
CA VAL A 167 4.68 -14.85 15.57
C VAL A 167 5.72 -15.84 16.12
N GLN A 168 5.54 -17.13 15.85
CA GLN A 168 6.31 -18.23 16.47
C GLN A 168 7.77 -18.30 16.01
N ILE A 169 8.69 -18.63 16.91
CA ILE A 169 10.10 -18.98 16.64
C ILE A 169 10.37 -20.34 17.28
N TRP A 170 10.89 -21.32 16.54
CA TRP A 170 11.32 -22.59 17.13
C TRP A 170 12.33 -23.36 16.27
N ASP A 171 12.86 -24.44 16.82
CA ASP A 171 13.63 -25.45 16.08
C ASP A 171 12.68 -26.32 15.21
N PRO A 172 12.68 -26.20 13.87
CA PRO A 172 11.80 -26.96 12.99
C PRO A 172 12.15 -28.46 12.97
N THR A 173 13.31 -28.85 13.49
CA THR A 173 13.78 -30.25 13.49
C THR A 173 13.46 -31.01 14.78
N ASN A 174 12.84 -30.35 15.76
CA ASN A 174 12.63 -30.91 17.09
C ASN A 174 11.15 -30.95 17.51
N LEU A 175 10.54 -32.13 17.38
CA LEU A 175 9.13 -32.39 17.68
C LEU A 175 8.72 -32.21 19.16
N GLY A 176 9.67 -31.95 20.08
CA GLY A 176 9.36 -31.66 21.48
C GLY A 176 8.70 -30.29 21.66
N PRO A 177 9.44 -29.18 21.49
CA PRO A 177 8.88 -27.83 21.54
C PRO A 177 8.00 -27.49 20.31
N ASN A 178 8.23 -28.15 19.18
CA ASN A 178 7.44 -27.97 17.95
C ASN A 178 6.62 -29.24 17.65
N PRO A 179 5.48 -29.47 18.34
CA PRO A 179 4.71 -30.71 18.22
C PRO A 179 4.11 -30.95 16.83
N LYS A 180 4.08 -29.91 15.97
CA LYS A 180 3.57 -29.98 14.60
C LYS A 180 4.65 -30.23 13.55
N GLY A 181 5.93 -29.98 13.86
CA GLY A 181 7.06 -30.13 12.93
C GLY A 181 7.07 -29.12 11.77
N VAL A 182 6.44 -27.94 11.95
CA VAL A 182 6.35 -26.88 10.91
C VAL A 182 7.40 -25.78 11.12
N GLY A 183 7.58 -24.88 10.16
CA GLY A 183 8.54 -23.77 10.27
C GLY A 183 8.18 -22.72 11.33
N SER A 184 9.05 -21.73 11.51
CA SER A 184 8.76 -20.51 12.27
C SER A 184 7.89 -19.55 11.45
N GLY A 185 7.33 -18.51 12.12
CA GLY A 185 6.60 -17.42 11.48
C GLY A 185 5.07 -17.57 11.48
N GLY A 186 4.53 -18.72 11.89
CA GLY A 186 3.08 -18.93 12.06
C GLY A 186 2.50 -18.26 13.31
N LEU A 187 1.19 -17.99 13.28
CA LEU A 187 0.42 -17.39 14.38
C LEU A 187 -0.11 -18.48 15.33
N TYR A 188 0.81 -19.21 15.98
CA TYR A 188 0.56 -20.52 16.61
C TYR A 188 -0.67 -20.62 17.54
N ASN A 189 -1.07 -19.51 18.16
CA ASN A 189 -2.16 -19.45 19.12
C ASN A 189 -3.56 -19.19 18.53
N ASN A 190 -3.67 -18.94 17.21
CA ASN A 190 -4.96 -18.87 16.52
C ASN A 190 -5.68 -20.24 16.57
N LYS A 191 -7.01 -20.21 16.63
CA LYS A 191 -7.89 -21.40 16.66
C LYS A 191 -8.85 -21.44 15.48
N GLU A 192 -9.48 -20.31 15.18
CA GLU A 192 -10.44 -20.14 14.10
C GLU A 192 -9.71 -19.71 12.81
N ASN A 193 -8.63 -18.94 12.97
CA ASN A 193 -7.77 -18.50 11.88
C ASN A 193 -6.55 -19.43 11.69
N PRO A 194 -5.88 -19.42 10.52
CA PRO A 194 -4.62 -20.14 10.32
C PRO A 194 -3.58 -19.85 11.41
N SER A 195 -2.98 -20.92 11.95
CA SER A 195 -1.95 -20.86 13.01
C SER A 195 -0.58 -21.38 12.57
N GLU A 196 -0.53 -22.15 11.49
CA GLU A 196 0.70 -22.73 10.93
C GLU A 196 1.22 -21.85 9.79
N PRO A 197 2.55 -21.78 9.57
CA PRO A 197 3.10 -21.07 8.43
C PRO A 197 2.84 -21.83 7.12
N ILE A 198 2.64 -21.10 6.03
CA ILE A 198 2.38 -21.69 4.70
C ILE A 198 3.63 -22.35 4.08
N ALA A 199 4.82 -22.07 4.61
CA ALA A 199 6.09 -22.66 4.17
C ALA A 199 7.07 -22.74 5.35
N ASN A 200 8.01 -23.70 5.29
CA ASN A 200 9.19 -23.71 6.15
C ASN A 200 10.33 -22.97 5.41
N ALA A 201 10.75 -21.84 5.97
CA ALA A 201 11.82 -21.00 5.45
C ALA A 201 12.96 -20.77 6.47
N ASP A 202 13.00 -21.60 7.53
CA ASP A 202 14.02 -21.51 8.58
C ASP A 202 15.40 -21.91 8.07
N LYS A 203 16.41 -21.12 8.41
CA LYS A 203 17.82 -21.51 8.30
C LYS A 203 18.20 -22.52 9.39
N PRO A 204 19.28 -23.30 9.19
CA PRO A 204 19.81 -24.21 10.21
C PRO A 204 19.96 -23.58 11.60
N VAL A 205 19.68 -24.37 12.63
CA VAL A 205 19.83 -23.97 14.04
C VAL A 205 21.24 -23.45 14.30
N GLY A 206 21.35 -22.26 14.89
CA GLY A 206 22.60 -21.57 15.14
C GLY A 206 22.94 -20.48 14.11
N GLU A 207 22.20 -20.40 13.00
CA GLU A 207 22.28 -19.30 12.04
C GLU A 207 21.30 -18.16 12.38
N TRP A 208 21.51 -17.01 11.73
CA TRP A 208 20.63 -15.84 11.84
C TRP A 208 19.50 -15.90 10.83
N ASN A 209 18.28 -15.93 11.35
CA ASN A 209 17.03 -15.80 10.61
C ASN A 209 16.53 -14.36 10.68
N THR A 210 15.89 -13.87 9.63
CA THR A 210 15.31 -12.52 9.60
C THR A 210 13.80 -12.62 9.37
N PHE A 211 13.00 -12.09 10.29
CA PHE A 211 11.61 -11.79 9.99
C PHE A 211 11.46 -10.38 9.42
N PHE A 212 10.54 -10.25 8.47
CA PHE A 212 9.74 -9.04 8.27
C PHE A 212 8.32 -9.34 8.78
N ILE A 213 7.80 -8.51 9.67
CA ILE A 213 6.43 -8.61 10.21
C ILE A 213 5.70 -7.30 9.89
N ARG A 214 4.54 -7.38 9.25
CA ARG A 214 3.61 -6.26 9.07
C ARG A 214 2.36 -6.54 9.89
N MET A 215 1.97 -5.63 10.77
CA MET A 215 0.71 -5.65 11.51
C MET A 215 -0.10 -4.41 11.12
N VAL A 216 -1.27 -4.62 10.51
CA VAL A 216 -2.22 -3.56 10.13
C VAL A 216 -3.60 -3.96 10.62
N GLY A 217 -4.23 -3.10 11.43
CA GLY A 217 -5.45 -3.45 12.15
C GLY A 217 -5.24 -4.67 13.06
N ASP A 218 -5.91 -5.76 12.74
CA ASP A 218 -5.77 -7.08 13.39
C ASP A 218 -5.03 -8.11 12.51
N ARG A 219 -4.62 -7.75 11.29
CA ARG A 219 -4.01 -8.65 10.30
C ARG A 219 -2.50 -8.60 10.31
N VAL A 220 -1.90 -9.77 10.14
CA VAL A 220 -0.45 -9.97 10.18
C VAL A 220 0.03 -10.64 8.89
N THR A 221 1.06 -10.05 8.28
CA THR A 221 1.87 -10.67 7.22
C THR A 221 3.27 -10.90 7.77
N VAL A 222 3.81 -12.12 7.61
CA VAL A 222 5.18 -12.48 8.00
C VAL A 222 5.94 -13.02 6.80
N LYS A 223 7.13 -12.48 6.56
CA LYS A 223 8.15 -13.10 5.71
C LYS A 223 9.32 -13.57 6.57
N LEU A 224 9.79 -14.79 6.35
CA LEU A 224 10.97 -15.38 6.99
C LEU A 224 12.05 -15.58 5.92
N ASN A 225 13.22 -14.97 6.13
CA ASN A 225 14.34 -14.98 5.18
C ASN A 225 13.96 -14.56 3.74
N GLY A 226 12.95 -13.70 3.60
CA GLY A 226 12.43 -13.22 2.32
C GLY A 226 11.19 -13.96 1.80
N GLU A 227 11.00 -15.22 2.21
CA GLU A 227 9.86 -16.05 1.81
C GLU A 227 8.61 -15.74 2.64
N LEU A 228 7.45 -15.75 1.99
CA LEU A 228 6.15 -15.50 2.64
C LEU A 228 5.74 -16.73 3.47
N VAL A 229 5.55 -16.55 4.77
CA VAL A 229 5.18 -17.66 5.70
C VAL A 229 3.86 -17.42 6.43
N THR A 230 3.36 -16.19 6.48
CA THR A 230 1.98 -15.86 6.91
C THR A 230 1.50 -14.68 6.08
N ASP A 231 0.28 -14.75 5.54
CA ASP A 231 -0.21 -13.79 4.55
C ASP A 231 -1.59 -13.22 4.95
N ASP A 232 -1.58 -11.98 5.45
CA ASP A 232 -2.79 -11.19 5.78
C ASP A 232 -3.75 -11.90 6.75
N VAL A 233 -3.23 -12.68 7.70
CA VAL A 233 -4.01 -13.50 8.62
C VAL A 233 -4.42 -12.70 9.86
N VAL A 234 -5.68 -12.81 10.28
CA VAL A 234 -6.17 -12.21 11.54
C VAL A 234 -5.46 -12.84 12.73
N LEU A 235 -4.90 -12.02 13.62
CA LEU A 235 -4.29 -12.43 14.88
C LEU A 235 -5.32 -12.37 15.99
N GLU A 236 -5.69 -13.53 16.53
CA GLU A 236 -6.70 -13.64 17.57
C GLU A 236 -6.23 -13.06 18.91
N ASN A 237 -7.15 -12.44 19.65
CA ASN A 237 -6.89 -12.01 21.01
C ASN A 237 -6.81 -13.24 21.95
N TYR A 238 -5.59 -13.65 22.28
CA TYR A 238 -5.37 -14.83 23.13
C TYR A 238 -5.99 -14.67 24.53
N TRP A 239 -5.95 -13.46 25.06
CA TRP A 239 -6.33 -13.13 26.44
C TRP A 239 -7.83 -12.88 26.62
N GLU A 240 -8.49 -12.38 25.57
CA GLU A 240 -9.93 -12.10 25.51
C GLU A 240 -10.49 -12.58 24.17
N ARG A 241 -10.66 -13.90 24.04
CA ARG A 241 -10.99 -14.62 22.78
C ARG A 241 -12.31 -14.18 22.12
N ASP A 242 -13.18 -13.52 22.87
CA ASP A 242 -14.46 -12.94 22.47
C ASP A 242 -14.34 -11.54 21.85
N LYS A 243 -13.13 -10.96 21.81
CA LYS A 243 -12.85 -9.59 21.35
C LYS A 243 -11.81 -9.55 20.24
N PRO A 244 -11.80 -8.49 19.40
CA PRO A 244 -10.65 -8.16 18.57
C PRO A 244 -9.35 -8.01 19.38
N ILE A 245 -8.21 -8.12 18.70
CA ILE A 245 -6.91 -7.78 19.28
C ILE A 245 -6.82 -6.28 19.60
N TYR A 246 -6.07 -5.93 20.65
CA TYR A 246 -5.84 -4.54 21.05
C TYR A 246 -5.27 -3.71 19.88
N ARG A 247 -5.81 -2.50 19.66
CA ARG A 247 -5.29 -1.57 18.63
C ARG A 247 -3.91 -1.02 18.97
N THR A 248 -3.54 -0.99 20.25
CA THR A 248 -2.22 -0.56 20.72
C THR A 248 -1.64 -1.53 21.74
N GLY A 249 -0.31 -1.59 21.83
CA GLY A 249 0.39 -2.30 22.89
C GLY A 249 1.87 -2.51 22.60
N GLN A 250 2.62 -2.92 23.61
CA GLN A 250 4.04 -3.24 23.51
C GLN A 250 4.32 -4.44 22.58
N ILE A 251 5.52 -4.47 21.99
CA ILE A 251 6.06 -5.65 21.32
C ILE A 251 6.91 -6.42 22.34
N GLU A 252 6.79 -7.74 22.39
CA GLU A 252 7.54 -8.57 23.35
C GLU A 252 8.41 -9.63 22.66
N LEU A 253 9.69 -9.68 23.03
CA LEU A 253 10.59 -10.78 22.70
C LEU A 253 10.36 -11.88 23.73
N GLN A 254 9.59 -12.91 23.36
CA GLN A 254 9.13 -13.94 24.28
C GLN A 254 10.30 -14.77 24.82
N ASN A 255 10.28 -15.02 26.13
CA ASN A 255 11.11 -16.04 26.77
C ASN A 255 10.43 -17.43 26.76
N HIS A 256 11.21 -18.50 26.56
CA HIS A 256 10.75 -19.88 26.81
C HIS A 256 11.85 -20.75 27.45
N GLY A 257 12.57 -20.19 28.44
CA GLY A 257 13.56 -20.90 29.26
C GLY A 257 14.89 -21.26 28.57
N ASN A 258 15.10 -20.79 27.34
CA ASN A 258 16.22 -21.08 26.46
C ASN A 258 17.08 -19.83 26.19
N THR A 259 18.34 -20.01 25.78
CA THR A 259 19.15 -18.87 25.32
C THR A 259 18.64 -18.35 23.98
N LEU A 260 18.36 -17.05 23.91
CA LEU A 260 17.91 -16.37 22.70
C LEU A 260 18.87 -15.25 22.31
N TYR A 261 18.94 -14.95 21.02
CA TYR A 261 19.73 -13.86 20.46
C TYR A 261 18.88 -13.07 19.47
N PHE A 262 18.86 -11.74 19.62
CA PHE A 262 18.18 -10.83 18.70
C PHE A 262 19.10 -9.68 18.30
N ARG A 263 18.97 -9.17 17.08
CA ARG A 263 19.69 -7.98 16.58
C ARG A 263 18.89 -7.34 15.46
N ASN A 264 19.38 -6.23 14.90
CA ASN A 264 18.79 -5.59 13.71
C ASN A 264 17.26 -5.36 13.88
N ILE A 265 16.84 -5.00 15.10
CA ILE A 265 15.42 -4.83 15.41
C ILE A 265 15.01 -3.43 14.98
N TYR A 266 14.27 -3.36 13.88
CA TYR A 266 13.90 -2.12 13.21
C TYR A 266 12.39 -1.99 13.13
N ILE A 267 11.85 -0.78 13.25
CA ILE A 267 10.40 -0.53 13.17
C ILE A 267 10.09 0.68 12.29
N ARG A 268 9.01 0.56 11.51
CA ARG A 268 8.35 1.63 10.77
C ARG A 268 6.90 1.65 11.24
N GLU A 269 6.57 2.64 12.07
CA GLU A 269 5.17 2.92 12.43
C GLU A 269 4.42 3.34 11.17
N LEU A 270 3.28 2.68 10.91
CA LEU A 270 2.35 3.01 9.83
C LEU A 270 1.27 3.96 10.35
N VAL A 271 0.77 3.69 11.56
CA VAL A 271 -0.05 4.60 12.36
C VAL A 271 0.50 4.55 13.78
N THR A 272 0.45 5.68 14.49
CA THR A 272 0.88 5.80 15.90
C THR A 272 -0.33 5.82 16.84
N PRO A 273 -0.17 5.47 18.12
CA PRO A 273 -1.25 5.60 19.12
C PRO A 273 -1.85 7.02 19.19
N GLU A 274 -1.02 8.07 19.07
CA GLU A 274 -1.47 9.47 19.08
C GLU A 274 -2.32 9.82 17.84
N GLN A 275 -2.02 9.24 16.68
CA GLN A 275 -2.86 9.41 15.49
C GLN A 275 -4.19 8.67 15.64
N LEU A 276 -4.22 7.46 16.23
CA LEU A 276 -5.47 6.76 16.53
C LEU A 276 -6.38 7.59 17.43
N GLU A 277 -5.84 8.15 18.52
CA GLU A 277 -6.57 9.00 19.47
C GLU A 277 -7.18 10.23 18.77
N LYS A 278 -6.39 10.95 17.95
CA LYS A 278 -6.89 12.10 17.17
C LYS A 278 -8.00 11.73 16.18
N MET A 279 -7.88 10.57 15.53
CA MET A 279 -8.90 10.08 14.60
C MET A 279 -10.20 9.75 15.36
N GLU A 280 -10.10 8.99 16.44
CA GLU A 280 -11.20 8.60 17.33
C GLU A 280 -11.97 9.83 17.88
N ASP A 281 -11.24 10.83 18.40
CA ASP A 281 -11.79 12.08 18.94
C ASP A 281 -12.47 12.97 17.88
N ALA A 282 -12.06 12.85 16.62
CA ALA A 282 -12.57 13.67 15.52
C ALA A 282 -13.78 13.04 14.80
N MET A 283 -13.99 11.74 14.94
CA MET A 283 -15.09 11.02 14.31
C MET A 283 -16.45 11.39 14.90
N PRO A 284 -17.54 11.37 14.11
CA PRO A 284 -18.88 11.36 14.67
C PRO A 284 -19.11 10.07 15.48
N GLU A 285 -19.92 10.16 16.54
CA GLU A 285 -20.30 8.99 17.36
C GLU A 285 -21.29 8.07 16.64
N GLU A 286 -22.15 8.62 15.77
CA GLU A 286 -23.18 7.88 15.03
C GLU A 286 -23.25 8.38 13.58
N ALA A 287 -23.64 7.50 12.66
CA ALA A 287 -23.92 7.86 11.28
C ALA A 287 -25.28 8.57 11.15
N ARG A 288 -25.35 9.58 10.27
CA ARG A 288 -26.57 10.38 10.05
C ARG A 288 -27.70 9.57 9.42
N VAL A 289 -27.35 8.59 8.59
CA VAL A 289 -28.25 7.54 8.12
C VAL A 289 -27.73 6.19 8.63
N GLN A 290 -28.64 5.30 8.98
CA GLN A 290 -28.32 3.94 9.41
C GLN A 290 -28.55 2.99 8.23
N PRO A 291 -27.62 2.07 7.93
CA PRO A 291 -27.73 1.23 6.74
C PRO A 291 -28.88 0.23 6.89
N GLU A 292 -29.60 -0.06 5.80
CA GLU A 292 -30.75 -0.99 5.82
C GLU A 292 -30.31 -2.47 5.95
N LYS A 293 -29.04 -2.75 5.70
CA LYS A 293 -28.37 -4.06 5.70
C LYS A 293 -26.93 -3.91 6.17
N PRO A 294 -26.22 -4.99 6.54
CA PRO A 294 -24.77 -4.93 6.69
C PRO A 294 -24.13 -4.51 5.35
N GLU A 295 -23.20 -3.56 5.42
CA GLU A 295 -22.41 -3.08 4.29
C GLU A 295 -20.92 -3.40 4.54
N ASP A 296 -20.25 -3.96 3.54
CA ASP A 296 -18.84 -4.36 3.60
C ASP A 296 -17.99 -3.57 2.61
N VAL A 297 -16.95 -2.87 3.10
CA VAL A 297 -16.11 -1.95 2.31
C VAL A 297 -14.70 -2.51 2.11
N LEU A 298 -14.21 -2.50 0.87
CA LEU A 298 -12.82 -2.81 0.54
C LEU A 298 -11.99 -1.53 0.49
N VAL A 299 -11.19 -1.26 1.53
CA VAL A 299 -10.29 -0.10 1.61
C VAL A 299 -8.99 -0.45 0.90
N PHE A 300 -8.84 0.02 -0.34
CA PHE A 300 -7.76 -0.34 -1.23
C PHE A 300 -6.65 0.71 -1.20
N ILE A 301 -5.43 0.27 -0.84
CA ILE A 301 -4.27 1.13 -0.51
C ILE A 301 -3.04 0.86 -1.39
N ARG A 302 -3.23 0.23 -2.56
CA ARG A 302 -2.14 -0.14 -3.48
C ARG A 302 -1.64 1.08 -4.26
N TYR A 303 -0.32 1.19 -4.40
CA TYR A 303 0.35 2.23 -5.18
C TYR A 303 1.50 1.63 -6.00
N ASP A 304 1.75 2.21 -7.16
CA ASP A 304 2.91 1.99 -8.05
C ASP A 304 3.65 3.30 -8.37
N GLY A 305 3.11 4.44 -7.93
CA GLY A 305 3.71 5.77 -7.99
C GLY A 305 4.25 6.27 -6.65
N PHE A 306 3.99 7.55 -6.33
CA PHE A 306 4.41 8.15 -5.07
C PHE A 306 3.69 7.51 -3.86
N ARG A 307 4.43 7.24 -2.78
CA ARG A 307 3.88 6.72 -1.52
C ARG A 307 3.59 7.87 -0.57
N HIS A 308 2.35 8.36 -0.60
CA HIS A 308 1.83 9.30 0.38
C HIS A 308 1.96 8.75 1.82
N SER A 309 2.40 9.57 2.78
CA SER A 309 2.54 9.12 4.19
C SER A 309 1.18 8.89 4.86
N SER A 310 0.15 9.56 4.36
CA SER A 310 -1.25 9.49 4.77
C SER A 310 -1.99 8.21 4.36
N ILE A 311 -1.47 7.38 3.45
CA ILE A 311 -2.12 6.10 3.05
C ILE A 311 -2.53 5.24 4.27
N PRO A 312 -1.63 4.87 5.20
CA PRO A 312 -2.01 4.07 6.37
C PRO A 312 -2.95 4.80 7.32
N VAL A 313 -2.73 6.10 7.55
CA VAL A 313 -3.59 6.92 8.44
C VAL A 313 -5.01 6.99 7.89
N GLY A 314 -5.19 7.33 6.61
CA GLY A 314 -6.50 7.44 5.99
C GLY A 314 -7.22 6.11 5.82
N ALA A 315 -6.50 5.02 5.58
CA ALA A 315 -7.10 3.69 5.51
C ALA A 315 -7.65 3.23 6.87
N VAL A 316 -6.90 3.49 7.95
CA VAL A 316 -7.35 3.23 9.32
C VAL A 316 -8.48 4.18 9.71
N ALA A 317 -8.43 5.46 9.32
CA ALA A 317 -9.53 6.40 9.54
C ALA A 317 -10.83 5.92 8.89
N VAL A 318 -10.80 5.47 7.62
CA VAL A 318 -11.98 4.91 6.95
C VAL A 318 -12.49 3.67 7.67
N GLN A 319 -11.59 2.77 8.11
CA GLN A 319 -12.01 1.57 8.85
C GLN A 319 -12.67 1.93 10.19
N MET A 320 -12.02 2.75 11.02
CA MET A 320 -12.53 3.19 12.31
C MET A 320 -13.84 3.99 12.18
N LEU A 321 -13.99 4.80 11.14
CA LEU A 321 -15.19 5.59 10.88
C LEU A 321 -16.42 4.70 10.65
N GLY A 322 -16.27 3.58 9.94
CA GLY A 322 -17.31 2.54 9.83
C GLY A 322 -17.55 1.81 11.15
N GLU A 323 -16.47 1.32 11.80
CA GLU A 323 -16.50 0.58 13.07
C GLU A 323 -17.21 1.36 14.20
N LYS A 324 -16.90 2.66 14.35
CA LYS A 324 -17.42 3.53 15.41
C LYS A 324 -18.89 3.92 15.18
N THR A 325 -19.24 4.29 13.95
CA THR A 325 -20.56 4.85 13.63
C THR A 325 -21.64 3.80 13.34
N GLY A 326 -21.24 2.54 13.15
CA GLY A 326 -22.11 1.44 12.72
C GLY A 326 -22.47 1.45 11.24
N ALA A 327 -21.90 2.35 10.43
CA ALA A 327 -22.27 2.53 9.03
C ALA A 327 -21.84 1.39 8.10
N TYR A 328 -20.67 0.79 8.34
CA TYR A 328 -20.13 -0.29 7.51
C TYR A 328 -18.98 -1.04 8.20
N SER A 329 -18.76 -2.28 7.78
CA SER A 329 -17.54 -3.06 8.00
C SER A 329 -16.48 -2.67 6.95
N ALA A 330 -15.20 -2.75 7.28
CA ALA A 330 -14.12 -2.36 6.36
C ALA A 330 -12.89 -3.28 6.43
N ARG A 331 -12.39 -3.72 5.26
CA ARG A 331 -11.12 -4.45 5.12
C ARG A 331 -10.08 -3.62 4.38
N ILE A 332 -8.97 -3.31 5.04
CA ILE A 332 -7.80 -2.65 4.42
C ILE A 332 -6.96 -3.68 3.65
N THR A 333 -6.60 -3.40 2.39
CA THR A 333 -5.73 -4.27 1.59
C THR A 333 -4.92 -3.54 0.51
N ASN A 334 -3.73 -4.07 0.20
CA ASN A 334 -2.93 -3.73 -0.99
C ASN A 334 -2.84 -4.89 -2.02
N ASP A 335 -3.53 -5.99 -1.74
CA ASP A 335 -3.55 -7.20 -2.56
C ASP A 335 -4.47 -7.00 -3.77
N LEU A 336 -3.91 -7.09 -4.98
CA LEU A 336 -4.68 -6.88 -6.21
C LEU A 336 -5.68 -8.01 -6.47
N THR A 337 -5.42 -9.21 -5.96
CA THR A 337 -6.32 -10.38 -6.12
C THR A 337 -7.66 -10.20 -5.41
N MET A 338 -7.77 -9.23 -4.49
CA MET A 338 -9.03 -8.79 -3.91
C MET A 338 -9.96 -8.06 -4.88
N LEU A 339 -9.49 -7.72 -6.09
CA LEU A 339 -10.31 -7.21 -7.19
C LEU A 339 -10.78 -8.32 -8.15
N ALA A 340 -10.44 -9.60 -7.92
CA ALA A 340 -10.99 -10.70 -8.71
C ALA A 340 -12.51 -10.84 -8.44
N PRO A 341 -13.34 -11.28 -9.41
CA PRO A 341 -14.80 -11.29 -9.23
C PRO A 341 -15.29 -12.07 -8.00
N GLU A 342 -14.68 -13.21 -7.71
CA GLU A 342 -15.02 -14.09 -6.58
C GLU A 342 -14.68 -13.50 -5.21
N THR A 343 -13.72 -12.57 -5.12
CA THR A 343 -13.35 -11.85 -3.90
C THR A 343 -14.09 -10.52 -3.79
N LEU A 344 -14.13 -9.74 -4.87
CA LEU A 344 -14.69 -8.40 -4.92
C LEU A 344 -16.21 -8.36 -4.71
N ASN A 345 -16.95 -9.37 -5.21
CA ASN A 345 -18.41 -9.43 -5.05
C ASN A 345 -18.89 -9.69 -3.60
N ASN A 346 -17.99 -9.85 -2.63
CA ASN A 346 -18.33 -9.92 -1.20
C ASN A 346 -18.32 -8.53 -0.53
N TYR A 347 -18.13 -7.46 -1.29
CA TYR A 347 -18.11 -6.08 -0.82
C TYR A 347 -19.19 -5.26 -1.53
N ASN A 348 -19.53 -4.10 -0.96
CA ASN A 348 -20.54 -3.18 -1.46
C ASN A 348 -19.94 -1.85 -1.95
N ALA A 349 -18.70 -1.53 -1.55
CA ALA A 349 -17.91 -0.46 -2.15
C ALA A 349 -16.40 -0.73 -2.11
N VAL A 350 -15.66 -0.10 -3.03
CA VAL A 350 -14.19 0.03 -2.96
C VAL A 350 -13.84 1.46 -2.59
N VAL A 351 -13.07 1.67 -1.53
CA VAL A 351 -12.53 2.98 -1.14
C VAL A 351 -11.04 3.03 -1.44
N MET A 352 -10.66 3.81 -2.46
CA MET A 352 -9.29 4.01 -2.89
C MET A 352 -8.63 5.14 -2.10
N VAL A 353 -7.82 4.79 -1.11
CA VAL A 353 -7.09 5.77 -0.29
C VAL A 353 -5.73 6.05 -0.93
N ASN A 354 -5.65 7.16 -1.68
CA ASN A 354 -4.43 7.68 -2.30
C ASN A 354 -3.71 6.65 -3.21
N THR A 355 -4.45 5.81 -3.91
CA THR A 355 -3.91 4.80 -4.82
C THR A 355 -3.25 5.47 -6.02
N THR A 356 -1.92 5.39 -6.15
CA THR A 356 -1.14 6.22 -7.09
C THR A 356 -0.45 5.37 -8.17
N GLY A 357 -0.30 5.87 -9.40
CA GLY A 357 0.39 5.23 -10.51
C GLY A 357 -0.42 4.11 -11.20
N GLU A 358 0.26 3.26 -11.98
CA GLU A 358 -0.37 2.13 -12.71
C GLU A 358 -0.61 0.91 -11.79
N TRP A 359 -1.22 1.14 -10.62
CA TRP A 359 -1.39 0.13 -9.57
C TRP A 359 -2.21 -1.09 -9.99
N ILE A 360 -3.00 -0.97 -11.07
CA ILE A 360 -3.80 -2.06 -11.64
C ILE A 360 -2.94 -3.17 -12.25
N LYS A 361 -1.66 -2.91 -12.51
CA LYS A 361 -0.73 -3.89 -13.09
C LYS A 361 -0.39 -4.99 -12.07
N PRO A 362 -0.58 -6.28 -12.43
CA PRO A 362 -0.16 -7.39 -11.60
C PRO A 362 1.35 -7.45 -11.47
N ARG A 363 1.80 -7.78 -10.26
CA ARG A 363 3.20 -8.07 -9.93
C ARG A 363 3.37 -9.59 -9.80
N PRO A 364 4.61 -10.11 -9.81
CA PRO A 364 4.86 -11.55 -9.70
C PRO A 364 4.22 -12.20 -8.46
N GLU A 365 4.10 -11.47 -7.35
CA GLU A 365 3.39 -11.92 -6.15
C GLU A 365 1.88 -12.08 -6.35
N ASP A 366 1.21 -11.18 -7.08
CA ASP A 366 -0.22 -11.31 -7.36
C ASP A 366 -0.49 -12.54 -8.26
N LEU A 367 0.36 -12.75 -9.28
CA LEU A 367 0.29 -13.93 -10.15
C LEU A 367 0.54 -15.24 -9.40
N LYS A 368 1.46 -15.25 -8.42
CA LYS A 368 1.65 -16.41 -7.53
C LYS A 368 0.40 -16.70 -6.69
N LYS A 369 -0.29 -15.67 -6.19
CA LYS A 369 -1.55 -15.84 -5.43
C LYS A 369 -2.67 -16.40 -6.32
N LEU A 370 -2.85 -15.85 -7.53
CA LEU A 370 -3.82 -16.37 -8.52
C LEU A 370 -3.53 -17.84 -8.87
N ALA A 371 -2.27 -18.19 -9.16
CA ALA A 371 -1.88 -19.57 -9.45
C ALA A 371 -2.15 -20.51 -8.24
N ALA A 372 -1.88 -20.06 -7.00
CA ALA A 372 -2.21 -20.81 -5.79
C ALA A 372 -3.73 -20.98 -5.57
N ALA A 373 -4.56 -20.06 -6.08
CA ALA A 373 -6.01 -20.17 -6.15
C ALA A 373 -6.52 -21.02 -7.34
N GLY A 374 -5.63 -21.61 -8.14
CA GLY A 374 -5.97 -22.42 -9.31
C GLY A 374 -6.25 -21.62 -10.58
N GLN A 375 -5.89 -20.33 -10.62
CA GLN A 375 -6.09 -19.42 -11.73
C GLN A 375 -4.74 -19.05 -12.38
N GLU A 376 -4.14 -19.99 -13.10
CA GLU A 376 -2.95 -19.69 -13.92
C GLU A 376 -3.33 -18.80 -15.11
N MET A 377 -2.70 -17.63 -15.22
CA MET A 377 -2.92 -16.65 -16.28
C MET A 377 -1.70 -15.73 -16.46
N THR A 378 -1.59 -15.04 -17.60
CA THR A 378 -0.53 -14.03 -17.81
C THR A 378 -0.80 -12.73 -17.05
N ALA A 379 0.19 -11.83 -17.00
CA ALA A 379 0.03 -10.50 -16.40
C ALA A 379 -1.06 -9.68 -17.12
N GLU A 380 -1.13 -9.78 -18.44
CA GLU A 380 -2.09 -9.08 -19.28
C GLU A 380 -3.52 -9.62 -19.10
N GLU A 381 -3.66 -10.94 -18.94
CA GLU A 381 -4.95 -11.60 -18.66
C GLU A 381 -5.47 -11.22 -17.26
N ALA A 382 -4.59 -11.24 -16.25
CA ALA A 382 -4.91 -10.78 -14.90
C ALA A 382 -5.27 -9.29 -14.86
N GLU A 383 -4.49 -8.42 -15.52
CA GLU A 383 -4.79 -6.99 -15.62
C GLU A 383 -6.17 -6.75 -16.27
N ALA A 384 -6.47 -7.44 -17.38
CA ALA A 384 -7.76 -7.36 -18.05
C ALA A 384 -8.92 -7.85 -17.17
N MET A 385 -8.71 -8.93 -16.41
CA MET A 385 -9.68 -9.45 -15.44
C MET A 385 -9.98 -8.42 -14.34
N PHE A 386 -8.95 -7.87 -13.67
CA PHE A 386 -9.14 -6.89 -12.60
C PHE A 386 -9.80 -5.60 -13.12
N LYS A 387 -9.38 -5.12 -14.29
CA LYS A 387 -10.01 -3.97 -14.96
C LYS A 387 -11.49 -4.20 -15.20
N LYS A 388 -11.84 -5.33 -15.82
CA LYS A 388 -13.23 -5.71 -16.09
C LYS A 388 -14.04 -5.83 -14.81
N SER A 389 -13.51 -6.57 -13.83
CA SER A 389 -14.14 -6.84 -12.53
C SER A 389 -14.54 -5.56 -11.81
N LEU A 390 -13.64 -4.57 -11.69
CA LEU A 390 -13.96 -3.30 -11.04
C LEU A 390 -15.03 -2.48 -11.80
N LEU A 391 -14.98 -2.44 -13.14
CA LEU A 391 -15.97 -1.72 -13.95
C LEU A 391 -17.36 -2.37 -13.87
N GLU A 392 -17.43 -3.69 -13.87
CA GLU A 392 -18.68 -4.45 -13.71
C GLU A 392 -19.21 -4.34 -12.27
N PHE A 393 -18.35 -4.42 -11.26
CA PHE A 393 -18.70 -4.25 -9.85
C PHE A 393 -19.46 -2.93 -9.62
N VAL A 394 -18.88 -1.81 -10.04
CA VAL A 394 -19.51 -0.48 -9.90
C VAL A 394 -20.74 -0.39 -10.81
N SER A 395 -20.63 -0.76 -12.09
CA SER A 395 -21.78 -0.62 -13.02
C SER A 395 -23.01 -1.47 -12.67
N ASN A 396 -22.84 -2.54 -11.89
CA ASN A 396 -23.94 -3.36 -11.38
C ASN A 396 -24.68 -2.76 -10.17
N GLY A 397 -24.13 -1.75 -9.49
CA GLY A 397 -24.78 -1.04 -8.38
C GLY A 397 -23.89 -0.69 -7.19
N ASN A 398 -22.68 -1.25 -7.11
CA ASN A 398 -21.79 -1.04 -5.96
C ASN A 398 -21.05 0.31 -6.03
N GLY A 399 -20.52 0.74 -4.88
CA GLY A 399 -19.84 2.01 -4.72
C GLY A 399 -18.37 2.02 -5.17
N LEU A 400 -17.91 3.19 -5.61
CA LEU A 400 -16.49 3.51 -5.72
C LEU A 400 -16.23 4.87 -5.05
N VAL A 401 -15.29 4.90 -4.13
CA VAL A 401 -14.81 6.13 -3.50
C VAL A 401 -13.35 6.33 -3.84
N GLY A 402 -12.95 7.55 -4.21
CA GLY A 402 -11.55 7.92 -4.42
C GLY A 402 -11.14 9.11 -3.58
N PHE A 403 -10.02 8.96 -2.85
CA PHE A 403 -9.39 10.06 -2.14
C PHE A 403 -8.08 10.46 -2.80
N HIS A 404 -7.90 11.78 -2.94
CA HIS A 404 -6.69 12.46 -3.36
C HIS A 404 -6.03 11.80 -4.59
N ALA A 405 -4.92 11.10 -4.39
CA ALA A 405 -4.13 10.49 -5.45
C ALA A 405 -4.82 9.35 -6.22
N ALA A 406 -6.03 8.93 -5.84
CA ALA A 406 -6.85 7.99 -6.64
C ALA A 406 -7.10 8.47 -8.10
N SER A 407 -6.94 9.77 -8.39
CA SER A 407 -6.96 10.36 -9.74
C SER A 407 -5.58 10.48 -10.41
N ASP A 408 -4.49 10.32 -9.66
CA ASP A 408 -3.10 10.22 -10.14
C ASP A 408 -2.75 8.75 -10.41
N ALA A 409 -3.62 8.05 -11.15
CA ALA A 409 -3.56 6.61 -11.32
C ALA A 409 -4.09 6.10 -12.66
N ASN A 410 -3.56 4.95 -13.07
CA ASN A 410 -4.00 4.16 -14.23
C ASN A 410 -4.26 4.99 -15.50
N TYR A 411 -3.35 5.90 -15.84
CA TYR A 411 -3.44 6.78 -17.00
C TYR A 411 -3.60 6.01 -18.33
N GLN A 412 -3.13 4.76 -18.38
CA GLN A 412 -3.29 3.88 -19.54
C GLN A 412 -4.68 3.20 -19.62
N TRP A 413 -5.64 3.57 -18.77
CA TRP A 413 -6.95 2.92 -18.68
C TRP A 413 -8.12 3.94 -18.79
N PRO A 414 -8.50 4.37 -20.01
CA PRO A 414 -9.46 5.46 -20.23
C PRO A 414 -10.83 5.29 -19.56
N GLU A 415 -11.30 4.06 -19.36
CA GLU A 415 -12.54 3.74 -18.67
C GLU A 415 -12.46 4.10 -17.18
N PHE A 416 -11.32 3.85 -16.53
CA PHE A 416 -11.08 4.27 -15.14
C PHE A 416 -11.04 5.79 -15.02
N GLY A 417 -10.32 6.48 -15.91
CA GLY A 417 -10.32 7.95 -15.94
C GLY A 417 -11.72 8.55 -16.07
N LYS A 418 -12.60 7.95 -16.88
CA LYS A 418 -14.01 8.36 -17.02
C LYS A 418 -14.83 8.04 -15.76
N MET A 419 -14.61 6.87 -15.16
CA MET A 419 -15.33 6.40 -13.98
C MET A 419 -14.97 7.22 -12.73
N ILE A 420 -13.69 7.48 -12.47
CA ILE A 420 -13.25 8.32 -11.35
C ILE A 420 -13.57 9.81 -11.60
N GLY A 421 -13.64 10.22 -12.87
CA GLY A 421 -14.14 11.52 -13.31
C GLY A 421 -13.08 12.47 -13.86
N GLY A 422 -11.79 12.17 -13.70
CA GLY A 422 -10.71 13.01 -14.19
C GLY A 422 -9.34 12.42 -13.93
N TYR A 423 -8.33 12.92 -14.64
CA TYR A 423 -6.94 12.60 -14.36
C TYR A 423 -6.23 13.78 -13.72
N PHE A 424 -5.33 13.49 -12.78
CA PHE A 424 -4.44 14.48 -12.20
C PHE A 424 -3.65 15.25 -13.28
N HIS A 425 -3.49 16.55 -13.04
CA HIS A 425 -2.78 17.48 -13.91
C HIS A 425 -2.00 18.53 -13.10
N GLY A 426 -1.50 18.16 -11.92
CA GLY A 426 -0.69 19.04 -11.09
C GLY A 426 -1.38 19.51 -9.82
N HIS A 427 -0.58 20.16 -8.97
CA HIS A 427 -0.83 20.38 -7.55
C HIS A 427 -0.24 21.73 -7.08
N PRO A 428 -0.74 22.88 -7.57
CA PRO A 428 -0.08 24.18 -7.35
C PRO A 428 -0.12 24.70 -5.90
N TRP A 429 -1.02 24.16 -5.06
CA TRP A 429 -1.29 24.65 -3.71
C TRP A 429 -0.97 23.59 -2.66
N HIS A 430 -0.11 23.96 -1.71
CA HIS A 430 0.36 23.16 -0.56
C HIS A 430 0.25 24.01 0.71
N GLU A 431 -0.84 24.76 0.83
CA GLU A 431 -1.01 25.86 1.79
C GLU A 431 -2.46 25.96 2.24
N ASN A 432 -2.76 26.93 3.11
CA ASN A 432 -4.14 27.23 3.47
C ASN A 432 -4.86 27.87 2.28
N VAL A 433 -5.88 27.20 1.77
CA VAL A 433 -6.72 27.65 0.66
C VAL A 433 -8.17 27.81 1.09
N GLY A 434 -8.95 28.61 0.35
CA GLY A 434 -10.40 28.61 0.45
C GLY A 434 -11.02 27.51 -0.41
N ILE A 435 -12.03 26.83 0.11
CA ILE A 435 -12.90 25.89 -0.60
C ILE A 435 -14.31 26.47 -0.61
N LYS A 436 -14.93 26.55 -1.78
CA LYS A 436 -16.34 26.88 -1.92
C LYS A 436 -17.19 25.62 -2.07
N VAL A 437 -18.44 25.71 -1.64
CA VAL A 437 -19.49 24.72 -1.91
C VAL A 437 -20.18 25.13 -3.21
N ASP A 438 -20.22 24.24 -4.19
CA ASP A 438 -20.84 24.49 -5.51
C ASP A 438 -22.34 24.12 -5.52
N ASP A 439 -22.76 23.17 -4.70
CA ASP A 439 -24.17 22.77 -4.49
C ASP A 439 -24.48 22.67 -2.98
N PRO A 440 -24.92 23.76 -2.33
CA PRO A 440 -25.11 23.80 -0.88
C PRO A 440 -26.33 23.01 -0.38
N ASP A 441 -27.27 22.67 -1.26
CA ASP A 441 -28.47 21.89 -0.93
C ASP A 441 -28.21 20.37 -1.07
N HIS A 442 -27.09 19.96 -1.67
CA HIS A 442 -26.69 18.56 -1.77
C HIS A 442 -26.61 17.89 -0.39
N PRO A 443 -27.21 16.70 -0.15
CA PRO A 443 -27.18 16.04 1.15
C PRO A 443 -25.78 15.85 1.73
N LEU A 444 -24.76 15.64 0.88
CA LEU A 444 -23.35 15.51 1.29
C LEU A 444 -22.72 16.79 1.85
N MET A 445 -23.27 17.98 1.59
CA MET A 445 -22.73 19.25 2.09
C MET A 445 -23.16 19.58 3.53
N ALA A 446 -23.93 18.70 4.17
CA ALA A 446 -24.39 18.85 5.56
C ALA A 446 -23.23 19.08 6.57
N ALA A 447 -22.05 18.51 6.33
CA ALA A 447 -20.86 18.70 7.18
C ALA A 447 -20.29 20.15 7.17
N PHE A 448 -20.65 20.93 6.15
CA PHE A 448 -20.20 22.31 5.94
C PHE A 448 -21.31 23.35 6.15
N GLY A 449 -22.56 22.92 6.37
CA GLY A 449 -23.71 23.82 6.57
C GLY A 449 -24.03 24.69 5.36
N GLY A 450 -23.61 24.29 4.15
CA GLY A 450 -23.72 25.09 2.93
C GLY A 450 -22.69 26.23 2.80
N GLU A 451 -21.78 26.40 3.77
CA GLU A 451 -20.75 27.44 3.73
C GLU A 451 -19.40 26.90 3.22
N GLY A 452 -18.64 27.77 2.53
CA GLY A 452 -17.25 27.49 2.18
C GLY A 452 -16.33 27.50 3.40
N PHE A 453 -15.26 26.71 3.36
CA PHE A 453 -14.32 26.53 4.47
C PHE A 453 -12.87 26.73 4.02
N ASN A 454 -11.94 26.87 4.97
CA ASN A 454 -10.51 26.89 4.67
C ASN A 454 -9.88 25.55 5.03
N VAL A 455 -8.93 25.08 4.21
CA VAL A 455 -8.19 23.83 4.46
C VAL A 455 -6.72 23.99 4.08
N VAL A 456 -5.84 23.32 4.83
CA VAL A 456 -4.45 23.12 4.45
C VAL A 456 -4.31 21.70 3.91
N ASP A 457 -4.10 21.57 2.61
CA ASP A 457 -3.82 20.29 1.96
C ASP A 457 -3.02 20.49 0.66
N GLU A 458 -2.76 19.42 -0.09
CA GLU A 458 -2.29 19.49 -1.48
C GLU A 458 -3.49 19.48 -2.44
N ILE A 459 -3.79 20.63 -3.06
CA ILE A 459 -4.96 20.74 -3.95
C ILE A 459 -4.59 20.50 -5.40
N TYR A 460 -5.33 19.59 -6.03
CA TYR A 460 -5.16 19.16 -7.41
C TYR A 460 -5.89 20.07 -8.42
N GLN A 461 -5.43 20.01 -9.66
CA GLN A 461 -6.21 20.38 -10.84
C GLN A 461 -6.28 19.19 -11.80
N PHE A 462 -7.30 19.16 -12.64
CA PHE A 462 -7.61 18.00 -13.48
C PHE A 462 -7.55 18.28 -14.98
N ARG A 463 -7.13 17.25 -15.73
CA ARG A 463 -7.20 17.17 -17.19
C ARG A 463 -8.26 16.16 -17.62
N ASP A 464 -8.47 16.08 -18.93
CA ASP A 464 -9.31 15.08 -19.61
C ASP A 464 -9.21 13.71 -18.94
N PRO A 465 -10.34 13.03 -18.65
CA PRO A 465 -11.69 13.35 -19.13
C PRO A 465 -12.52 14.27 -18.21
N TYR A 466 -11.90 15.04 -17.31
CA TYR A 466 -12.63 15.95 -16.41
C TYR A 466 -13.49 16.99 -17.16
N SER A 467 -14.78 17.07 -16.81
CA SER A 467 -15.70 18.14 -17.23
C SER A 467 -16.91 18.23 -16.30
N ARG A 468 -17.40 19.45 -16.04
CA ARG A 468 -18.68 19.70 -15.35
C ARG A 468 -19.92 19.24 -16.13
N ASP A 469 -19.78 18.95 -17.42
CA ASP A 469 -20.83 18.31 -18.24
C ASP A 469 -20.95 16.79 -17.97
N ALA A 470 -20.01 16.21 -17.20
CA ALA A 470 -20.00 14.78 -16.86
C ALA A 470 -20.07 14.50 -15.36
N LEU A 471 -19.94 15.52 -14.50
CA LEU A 471 -19.77 15.42 -13.05
C LEU A 471 -20.70 16.36 -12.28
N HIS A 472 -21.26 15.89 -11.17
CA HIS A 472 -21.91 16.73 -10.17
C HIS A 472 -20.83 17.25 -9.22
N VAL A 473 -20.30 18.45 -9.46
CA VAL A 473 -19.27 19.05 -8.61
C VAL A 473 -19.90 19.57 -7.32
N LEU A 474 -19.35 19.17 -6.19
CA LEU A 474 -19.82 19.50 -4.84
C LEU A 474 -18.98 20.61 -4.20
N LEU A 475 -17.67 20.52 -4.37
CA LEU A 475 -16.68 21.45 -3.81
C LEU A 475 -15.70 21.87 -4.91
N SER A 476 -15.23 23.11 -4.84
CA SER A 476 -14.11 23.60 -5.66
C SER A 476 -13.21 24.56 -4.87
N LEU A 477 -12.02 24.82 -5.39
CA LEU A 477 -11.18 25.90 -4.92
C LEU A 477 -11.90 27.25 -5.03
N ASP A 478 -11.88 28.02 -3.95
CA ASP A 478 -12.28 29.42 -3.95
C ASP A 478 -11.10 30.26 -4.45
N VAL A 479 -11.13 30.63 -5.73
CA VAL A 479 -10.08 31.40 -6.40
C VAL A 479 -9.97 32.85 -5.91
N GLU A 480 -10.98 33.39 -5.23
CA GLU A 480 -10.93 34.73 -4.63
C GLU A 480 -10.23 34.70 -3.27
N LYS A 481 -10.31 33.58 -2.56
CA LYS A 481 -9.65 33.34 -1.26
C LYS A 481 -8.32 32.59 -1.36
N THR A 482 -7.85 32.28 -2.57
CA THR A 482 -6.65 31.48 -2.80
C THR A 482 -5.60 32.26 -3.60
N ASN A 483 -4.32 32.00 -3.33
CA ASN A 483 -3.23 32.58 -4.11
C ASN A 483 -3.18 31.97 -5.52
N MET A 484 -3.62 32.73 -6.53
CA MET A 484 -3.62 32.30 -7.94
C MET A 484 -2.34 32.69 -8.70
N GLU A 485 -1.31 33.24 -8.04
CA GLU A 485 -0.01 33.55 -8.65
C GLU A 485 0.96 32.34 -8.68
N LYS A 486 0.46 31.13 -8.34
CA LYS A 486 1.27 29.90 -8.31
C LYS A 486 1.75 29.50 -9.70
N ARG A 487 3.00 29.02 -9.77
CA ARG A 487 3.50 28.29 -10.94
C ARG A 487 2.82 26.92 -11.01
N GLY A 488 2.65 26.41 -12.24
CA GLY A 488 2.08 25.10 -12.46
C GLY A 488 0.55 25.06 -12.51
N ILE A 489 -0.15 26.19 -12.38
CA ILE A 489 -1.56 26.27 -12.77
C ILE A 489 -1.64 26.03 -14.29
N HIS A 490 -2.47 25.08 -14.71
CA HIS A 490 -2.62 24.64 -16.10
C HIS A 490 -4.02 24.88 -16.65
N ARG A 491 -5.05 24.88 -15.78
CA ARG A 491 -6.42 25.25 -16.19
C ARG A 491 -6.54 26.76 -16.28
N THR A 492 -7.08 27.24 -17.40
CA THR A 492 -7.24 28.67 -17.72
C THR A 492 -8.69 29.15 -17.64
N ASP A 493 -9.63 28.24 -17.42
CA ASP A 493 -11.07 28.50 -17.26
C ASP A 493 -11.47 28.88 -15.83
N GLY A 494 -10.54 28.81 -14.87
CA GLY A 494 -10.78 29.10 -13.46
C GLY A 494 -11.49 27.98 -12.69
N ASP A 495 -11.73 26.83 -13.34
CA ASP A 495 -12.42 25.70 -12.71
C ASP A 495 -11.43 24.75 -12.03
N PHE A 496 -11.56 24.59 -10.72
CA PHE A 496 -10.71 23.72 -9.90
C PHE A 496 -11.58 22.95 -8.91
N ALA A 497 -12.40 22.01 -9.42
CA ALA A 497 -13.16 21.12 -8.56
C ALA A 497 -12.26 20.36 -7.59
N VAL A 498 -12.77 20.16 -6.38
CA VAL A 498 -12.13 19.50 -5.25
C VAL A 498 -12.89 18.23 -4.88
N SER A 499 -14.20 18.19 -5.08
CA SER A 499 -15.00 16.97 -4.89
C SER A 499 -16.20 16.92 -5.82
N TRP A 500 -16.60 15.71 -6.21
CA TRP A 500 -17.75 15.46 -7.07
C TRP A 500 -18.36 14.09 -6.81
N VAL A 501 -19.59 13.91 -7.28
CA VAL A 501 -20.22 12.60 -7.48
C VAL A 501 -20.60 12.39 -8.95
N ARG A 502 -20.73 11.13 -9.36
CA ARG A 502 -21.31 10.75 -10.66
C ARG A 502 -21.90 9.34 -10.63
N PRO A 503 -22.86 9.02 -11.53
CA PRO A 503 -23.29 7.65 -11.74
C PRO A 503 -22.28 6.91 -12.63
N TRP A 504 -22.12 5.62 -12.39
CA TRP A 504 -21.45 4.70 -13.32
C TRP A 504 -22.27 3.41 -13.42
N GLY A 505 -22.94 3.21 -14.57
CA GLY A 505 -23.99 2.19 -14.66
C GLY A 505 -25.11 2.46 -13.64
N LYS A 506 -25.33 1.51 -12.73
CA LYS A 506 -26.22 1.65 -11.57
C LYS A 506 -25.52 2.12 -10.29
N GLY A 507 -24.19 2.03 -10.23
CA GLY A 507 -23.41 2.37 -9.05
C GLY A 507 -23.08 3.85 -8.96
N ARG A 508 -22.52 4.21 -7.80
CA ARG A 508 -22.32 5.59 -7.37
C ARG A 508 -20.84 5.84 -7.08
N VAL A 509 -20.25 6.79 -7.80
CA VAL A 509 -18.86 7.20 -7.60
C VAL A 509 -18.84 8.50 -6.80
N PHE A 510 -18.07 8.53 -5.71
CA PHE A 510 -17.72 9.72 -4.95
C PHE A 510 -16.21 9.95 -5.03
N TYR A 511 -15.78 11.20 -5.22
CA TYR A 511 -14.38 11.56 -5.22
C TYR A 511 -14.14 12.84 -4.43
N SER A 512 -13.05 12.88 -3.67
CA SER A 512 -12.51 14.09 -3.04
C SER A 512 -11.00 14.15 -3.27
N SER A 513 -10.49 15.30 -3.75
CA SER A 513 -9.06 15.53 -3.92
C SER A 513 -8.33 15.80 -2.61
N LEU A 514 -9.07 16.00 -1.52
CA LEU A 514 -8.51 16.13 -0.18
C LEU A 514 -8.02 14.75 0.31
N GLY A 515 -6.96 14.74 1.11
CA GLY A 515 -6.37 13.53 1.69
C GLY A 515 -4.86 13.37 1.51
N HIS A 516 -4.13 14.38 1.04
CA HIS A 516 -2.65 14.31 1.01
C HIS A 516 -2.09 14.25 2.42
N ARG A 517 -2.56 15.18 3.26
CA ARG A 517 -2.10 15.36 4.63
C ARG A 517 -2.78 14.40 5.57
N GLU A 518 -2.02 13.97 6.58
CA GLU A 518 -2.54 13.12 7.66
C GLU A 518 -3.59 13.89 8.48
N GLU A 519 -3.45 15.21 8.61
CA GLU A 519 -4.40 16.07 9.33
C GLU A 519 -5.82 16.08 8.76
N ILE A 520 -6.03 15.69 7.50
CA ILE A 520 -7.36 15.58 6.89
C ILE A 520 -8.18 14.48 7.58
N TYR A 521 -7.50 13.41 8.00
CA TYR A 521 -8.14 12.22 8.57
C TYR A 521 -8.42 12.34 10.08
N TRP A 522 -8.14 13.49 10.70
CA TRP A 522 -8.68 13.90 12.00
C TRP A 522 -9.30 15.31 11.97
N ASN A 523 -9.79 15.74 10.81
CA ASN A 523 -10.64 16.92 10.70
C ASN A 523 -12.12 16.50 10.87
N PRO A 524 -12.84 16.95 11.92
CA PRO A 524 -14.20 16.50 12.20
C PRO A 524 -15.23 16.83 11.11
N GLN A 525 -15.01 17.88 10.31
CA GLN A 525 -15.91 18.20 9.19
C GLN A 525 -15.62 17.30 7.99
N ILE A 526 -14.34 17.07 7.67
CA ILE A 526 -13.98 16.20 6.55
C ILE A 526 -14.32 14.73 6.83
N LEU A 527 -14.15 14.24 8.07
CA LEU A 527 -14.57 12.88 8.43
C LEU A 527 -16.08 12.67 8.30
N LYS A 528 -16.91 13.65 8.67
CA LYS A 528 -18.36 13.61 8.43
C LYS A 528 -18.69 13.62 6.94
N PHE A 529 -18.00 14.45 6.15
CA PHE A 529 -18.15 14.48 4.70
C PHE A 529 -17.75 13.16 4.03
N TYR A 530 -16.67 12.52 4.50
CA TYR A 530 -16.23 11.21 4.01
C TYR A 530 -17.20 10.09 4.41
N LEU A 531 -17.75 10.12 5.63
CA LEU A 531 -18.79 9.18 6.04
C LEU A 531 -20.01 9.28 5.13
N ASP A 532 -20.57 10.49 5.00
CA ASP A 532 -21.72 10.75 4.15
C ASP A 532 -21.43 10.36 2.68
N GLY A 533 -20.23 10.65 2.16
CA GLY A 533 -19.82 10.29 0.81
C GLY A 533 -19.66 8.78 0.57
N ILE A 534 -19.16 8.03 1.57
CA ILE A 534 -19.09 6.56 1.54
C ILE A 534 -20.50 5.96 1.61
N GLN A 535 -21.36 6.43 2.52
CA GLN A 535 -22.76 6.01 2.63
C GLN A 535 -23.56 6.34 1.36
N PHE A 536 -23.25 7.45 0.68
CA PHE A 536 -23.82 7.75 -0.63
C PHE A 536 -23.38 6.74 -1.68
N SER A 537 -22.10 6.37 -1.72
CA SER A 537 -21.57 5.35 -2.64
C SER A 537 -22.13 3.95 -2.37
N LEU A 538 -22.43 3.61 -1.11
CA LEU A 538 -23.11 2.36 -0.72
C LEU A 538 -24.60 2.36 -1.09
N GLY A 539 -25.24 3.53 -1.04
CA GLY A 539 -26.66 3.73 -1.37
C GLY A 539 -27.53 4.11 -0.18
N ASP A 540 -27.00 4.05 1.05
CA ASP A 540 -27.71 4.40 2.30
C ASP A 540 -28.12 5.87 2.37
N LEU A 541 -27.28 6.75 1.80
CA LEU A 541 -27.57 8.19 1.68
C LEU A 541 -27.90 8.54 0.24
N ASP A 542 -29.11 9.06 -0.01
CA ASP A 542 -29.50 9.48 -1.35
C ASP A 542 -28.99 10.89 -1.69
N GLY A 543 -28.84 11.17 -2.99
CA GLY A 543 -28.38 12.47 -3.50
C GLY A 543 -28.40 12.54 -5.03
N PRO A 544 -28.61 13.73 -5.62
CA PRO A 544 -28.55 13.90 -7.06
C PRO A 544 -27.14 13.57 -7.60
N THR A 545 -27.09 13.18 -8.88
CA THR A 545 -25.83 12.82 -9.57
C THR A 545 -25.77 13.40 -10.99
N ALA A 546 -26.63 14.38 -11.26
CA ALA A 546 -26.72 15.02 -12.57
C ALA A 546 -25.51 15.95 -12.75
N PRO A 547 -24.93 16.08 -13.96
CA PRO A 547 -23.83 17.02 -14.16
C PRO A 547 -24.22 18.45 -13.81
N SER A 548 -23.34 19.23 -13.18
CA SER A 548 -23.67 20.56 -12.65
C SER A 548 -24.17 21.56 -13.71
N THR A 549 -23.85 21.35 -14.99
CA THR A 549 -24.36 22.16 -16.11
C THR A 549 -25.79 21.81 -16.54
N ALA A 550 -26.34 20.68 -16.08
CA ALA A 550 -27.72 20.28 -16.33
C ALA A 550 -28.74 21.03 -15.43
N GLU A 551 -28.32 21.41 -14.22
CA GLU A 551 -29.17 22.12 -13.24
C GLU A 551 -29.28 23.62 -13.55
N THR A 552 -28.21 24.24 -14.05
CA THR A 552 -28.21 25.64 -14.53
C THR A 552 -29.05 25.86 -15.79
N ALA A 553 -29.54 24.79 -16.44
CA ALA A 553 -30.45 24.87 -17.57
C ALA A 553 -31.95 24.83 -17.19
N GLN A 554 -32.30 24.76 -15.90
CA GLN A 554 -33.69 24.62 -15.42
C GLN A 554 -34.22 25.79 -14.56
N ASN A 555 -33.42 26.85 -14.36
CA ASN A 555 -33.79 28.07 -13.61
C ASN A 555 -33.90 29.30 -14.53
#